data_AF-A0A7W4TLR2-F1
#
_entry.id   AF-A0A7W4TLR2-F1
#
_cell.length_a   1.000
_cell.length_b   1.000
_cell.length_c   1.000
_cell.angle_alpha   90.00
_cell.angle_beta   90.00
_cell.angle_gamma   90.00
#
_symmetry.space_group_name_H-M   'P 1'
#
loop_
_entity.id
_entity.type
_entity.pdbx_description
1 polymer ?
#
loop_
_entity_poly.entity_id
_entity_poly.type
_entity_poly.pdbx_seq_one_letter_code
_entity_poly.pdbx_strand_id
1 'polypeptide(L)'
;MDPDEWRTVTDESGSSHHWDWNGLRRLPRETFRTDLHRVTRWSKFGTEWTGYSLDAFFARVDTSAQHALVTSYGGCTTNLPVADLLGGRAWIVTGYVRR
;
A
#
# COMPACT_ATOMS: atom_id res chain seq x y z
N MET A 1 -12.19 -3.30 -14.39
CA MET A 1 -11.70 -3.94 -13.17
C MET A 1 -12.92 -4.50 -12.48
N ASP A 2 -12.91 -5.76 -12.12
CA ASP A 2 -13.90 -6.26 -11.17
C ASP A 2 -13.60 -5.58 -9.82
N PRO A 3 -14.53 -4.80 -9.26
CA PRO A 3 -14.36 -4.20 -7.93
C PRO A 3 -14.04 -5.23 -6.84
N ASP A 4 -14.34 -6.50 -7.11
CA ASP A 4 -14.21 -7.61 -6.18
C ASP A 4 -12.80 -8.23 -6.15
N GLU A 5 -11.87 -7.83 -7.03
CA GLU A 5 -10.48 -8.33 -7.05
C GLU A 5 -9.45 -7.34 -6.49
N TRP A 6 -9.90 -6.25 -5.85
CA TRP A 6 -9.06 -5.06 -5.85
C TRP A 6 -7.72 -5.23 -5.10
N ARG A 7 -7.54 -6.03 -4.02
CA ARG A 7 -6.18 -6.29 -3.44
C ARG A 7 -6.01 -7.65 -2.75
N THR A 8 -4.87 -8.29 -2.99
CA THR A 8 -4.44 -9.54 -2.32
C THR A 8 -3.05 -9.38 -1.72
N VAL A 9 -2.86 -9.86 -0.48
CA VAL A 9 -1.54 -10.11 0.12
C VAL A 9 -1.40 -11.61 0.30
N THR A 10 -0.33 -12.19 -0.25
CA THR A 10 -0.01 -13.61 -0.12
C THR A 10 1.26 -13.75 0.68
N ASP A 11 1.24 -14.57 1.72
CA ASP A 11 2.41 -14.86 2.54
C ASP A 11 3.31 -15.94 1.92
N GLU A 12 4.43 -16.23 2.56
CA GLU A 12 5.40 -17.24 2.10
C GLU A 12 4.87 -18.69 2.14
N SER A 13 3.80 -18.95 2.89
CA SER A 13 3.14 -20.26 2.95
C SER A 13 2.15 -20.47 1.79
N GLY A 14 1.83 -19.40 1.06
CA GLY A 14 0.81 -19.37 0.01
C GLY A 14 -0.58 -19.00 0.51
N SER A 15 -0.75 -18.69 1.80
CA SER A 15 -2.03 -18.21 2.33
C SER A 15 -2.28 -16.79 1.83
N SER A 16 -3.50 -16.53 1.38
CA SER A 16 -3.87 -15.27 0.73
C SER A 16 -4.97 -14.56 1.49
N HIS A 17 -4.74 -13.28 1.74
CA HIS A 17 -5.69 -12.36 2.35
C HIS A 17 -6.19 -11.41 1.28
N HIS A 18 -7.51 -11.35 1.14
CA HIS A 18 -8.16 -10.55 0.11
C HIS A 18 -9.00 -9.45 0.74
N TRP A 19 -8.92 -8.27 0.14
CA TRP A 19 -9.81 -7.16 0.44
C TRP A 19 -10.50 -6.79 -0.85
N ASP A 20 -11.83 -6.83 -0.86
CA ASP A 20 -12.67 -6.18 -1.85
C ASP A 20 -12.79 -4.68 -1.51
N TRP A 21 -13.48 -3.91 -2.37
CA TRP A 21 -13.63 -2.47 -2.16
C TRP A 21 -14.33 -2.14 -0.82
N ASN A 22 -15.30 -2.95 -0.40
CA ASN A 22 -16.00 -2.74 0.87
C ASN A 22 -15.10 -3.05 2.07
N GLY A 23 -14.33 -4.14 2.01
CA GLY A 23 -13.36 -4.54 3.01
C GLY A 23 -12.27 -3.48 3.20
N LEU A 24 -11.80 -2.87 2.11
CA LEU A 24 -10.90 -1.72 2.18
C LEU A 24 -11.52 -0.56 2.95
N ARG A 25 -12.74 -0.16 2.60
CA ARG A 25 -13.42 1.00 3.20
C ARG A 25 -13.72 0.83 4.70
N ARG A 26 -13.59 -0.39 5.22
CA ARG A 26 -13.70 -0.68 6.67
C ARG A 26 -12.38 -0.50 7.41
N LEU A 27 -11.25 -0.42 6.70
CA LEU A 27 -9.96 -0.15 7.34
C LEU A 27 -9.87 1.33 7.77
N PRO A 28 -9.11 1.66 8.83
CA PRO A 28 -8.87 3.04 9.23
C PRO A 28 -8.25 3.84 8.07
N ARG A 29 -8.90 4.93 7.70
CA ARG A 29 -8.42 5.85 6.68
C ARG A 29 -7.68 7.01 7.34
N GLU A 30 -6.50 7.32 6.83
CA GLU A 30 -5.60 8.34 7.39
C GLU A 30 -5.35 9.46 6.38
N THR A 31 -5.17 10.68 6.90
CA THR A 31 -4.63 11.82 6.17
C THR A 31 -3.24 12.12 6.69
N PHE A 32 -2.26 12.22 5.79
CA PHE A 32 -0.86 12.42 6.13
C PHE A 32 -0.18 13.32 5.10
N ARG A 33 0.94 13.95 5.49
CA ARG A 33 1.68 14.89 4.65
C ARG A 33 3.08 14.36 4.38
N THR A 34 3.43 14.16 3.11
CA THR A 34 4.77 13.77 2.70
C THR A 34 5.07 14.20 1.27
N ASP A 35 6.35 14.22 0.93
CA ASP A 35 6.85 14.61 -0.38
C ASP A 35 6.89 13.40 -1.33
N LEU A 36 6.69 13.65 -2.62
CA LEU A 36 6.90 12.64 -3.66
C LEU A 36 8.08 13.05 -4.54
N HIS A 37 9.10 12.23 -4.57
CA HIS A 37 10.29 12.46 -5.38
C HIS A 37 10.35 11.47 -6.53
N ARG A 38 10.36 11.98 -7.76
CA ARG A 38 10.68 11.18 -8.94
C ARG A 38 12.17 11.30 -9.21
N VAL A 39 12.86 10.16 -9.17
CA VAL A 39 14.31 10.01 -9.39
C VAL A 39 14.84 10.85 -10.56
N THR A 40 14.09 10.94 -11.66
CA THR A 40 14.61 11.49 -12.91
C THR A 40 14.39 12.98 -13.13
N ARG A 41 13.37 13.61 -12.52
CA ARG A 41 12.85 14.88 -13.10
C ARG A 41 12.18 15.87 -12.18
N TRP A 42 11.55 15.46 -11.09
CA TRP A 42 10.70 16.38 -10.33
C TRP A 42 10.39 15.89 -8.92
N SER A 43 10.02 16.83 -8.06
CA SER A 43 9.51 16.55 -6.72
C SER A 43 8.20 17.31 -6.52
N LYS A 44 7.28 16.71 -5.76
CA LYS A 44 6.04 17.35 -5.32
C LYS A 44 6.06 17.44 -3.79
N PHE A 45 6.34 18.64 -3.31
CA PHE A 45 6.53 18.91 -1.89
C PHE A 45 5.22 19.18 -1.16
N GLY A 46 5.20 18.87 0.14
CA GLY A 46 4.12 19.18 1.06
C GLY A 46 2.77 18.63 0.62
N THR A 47 2.75 17.46 -0.05
CA THR A 47 1.49 16.91 -0.53
C THR A 47 0.73 16.29 0.62
N GLU A 48 -0.53 16.67 0.75
CA GLU A 48 -1.46 16.01 1.65
C GLU A 48 -2.13 14.85 0.92
N TRP A 49 -1.93 13.65 1.47
CA TRP A 49 -2.40 12.38 0.95
C TRP A 49 -3.49 11.83 1.86
N THR A 50 -4.37 11.01 1.28
CA THR A 50 -5.32 10.21 2.05
C THR A 50 -5.26 8.77 1.59
N GLY A 51 -5.19 7.84 2.55
CA GLY A 51 -4.99 6.42 2.26
C GLY A 51 -5.22 5.53 3.47
N TYR A 52 -4.76 4.29 3.35
CA TYR A 52 -4.84 3.27 4.38
C TYR A 52 -3.42 2.78 4.69
N SER A 53 -3.03 2.76 5.97
CA SER A 53 -1.71 2.27 6.37
C SER A 53 -1.55 0.79 6.00
N LEU A 54 -0.37 0.40 5.52
CA LEU A 54 -0.06 -1.01 5.28
C LEU A 54 -0.05 -1.83 6.58
N ASP A 55 0.15 -1.21 7.74
CA ASP A 55 0.04 -1.88 9.04
C ASP A 55 -1.34 -2.53 9.23
N ALA A 56 -2.40 -1.88 8.75
CA ALA A 56 -3.77 -2.40 8.87
C ALA A 56 -4.01 -3.66 8.02
N PHE A 57 -3.26 -3.83 6.93
CA PHE A 57 -3.33 -5.03 6.09
C PHE A 57 -2.50 -6.15 6.73
N PHE A 58 -1.27 -5.85 7.13
CA PHE A 58 -0.35 -6.81 7.74
C PHE A 58 -0.76 -7.26 9.14
N ALA A 59 -1.64 -6.53 9.83
CA ALA A 59 -2.25 -7.00 11.09
C ALA A 59 -3.02 -8.32 10.95
N ARG A 60 -3.37 -8.72 9.71
CA ARG A 60 -4.04 -9.99 9.41
C ARG A 60 -3.13 -11.02 8.75
N VAL A 61 -1.87 -10.67 8.48
CA VAL A 61 -0.91 -11.51 7.75
C VAL A 61 0.19 -11.91 8.72
N ASP A 62 0.28 -13.19 9.04
CA ASP A 62 1.37 -13.73 9.84
C ASP A 62 2.50 -14.16 8.90
N THR A 63 3.56 -13.35 8.81
CA THR A 63 4.66 -13.57 7.86
C THR A 63 6.00 -13.34 8.52
N SER A 64 6.96 -14.21 8.20
CA SER A 64 8.39 -14.07 8.53
C SER A 64 9.21 -13.50 7.37
N ALA A 65 8.55 -13.21 6.24
CA ALA A 65 9.20 -12.71 5.04
C ALA A 65 9.90 -11.37 5.28
N GLN A 66 11.13 -11.25 4.78
CA GLN A 66 11.93 -10.04 4.94
C GLN A 66 11.65 -9.01 3.83
N HIS A 67 11.08 -9.45 2.70
CA HIS A 67 10.77 -8.62 1.55
C HIS A 67 9.38 -8.96 1.02
N ALA A 68 8.67 -7.95 0.54
CA ALA A 68 7.44 -8.12 -0.20
C ALA A 68 7.69 -7.84 -1.69
N LEU A 69 7.12 -8.68 -2.55
CA LEU A 69 7.00 -8.40 -3.97
C LEU A 69 5.68 -7.64 -4.20
N VAL A 70 5.77 -6.39 -4.62
CA VAL A 70 4.62 -5.57 -4.98
C VAL A 70 4.44 -5.63 -6.49
N THR A 71 3.25 -6.01 -6.92
CA THR A 71 2.85 -6.04 -8.33
C THR A 71 1.84 -4.93 -8.58
N SER A 72 1.93 -4.29 -9.76
CA SER A 72 0.92 -3.35 -10.21
C SER A 72 0.26 -3.85 -11.49
N TYR A 73 -0.92 -3.31 -11.75
CA TYR A 73 -1.50 -3.38 -13.08
C TYR A 73 -0.50 -2.82 -14.10
N GLY A 74 -0.43 -3.45 -15.28
CA GLY A 74 0.58 -3.13 -16.31
C GLY A 74 1.90 -3.89 -16.15
N GLY A 75 2.00 -4.83 -15.20
CA GLY A 75 3.12 -5.76 -15.09
C GLY A 75 4.37 -5.18 -14.42
N CYS A 76 4.30 -3.96 -13.88
CA CYS A 76 5.40 -3.44 -13.07
C CYS A 76 5.46 -4.22 -11.76
N THR A 77 6.68 -4.60 -11.37
CA THR A 77 6.95 -5.24 -10.09
C THR A 77 8.08 -4.52 -9.38
N THR A 78 8.06 -4.55 -8.06
CA THR A 78 9.16 -4.04 -7.24
C THR A 78 9.24 -4.84 -5.94
N ASN A 79 10.44 -5.01 -5.42
CA ASN A 79 10.70 -5.64 -4.15
C ASN A 79 11.04 -4.56 -3.10
N LEU A 80 10.40 -4.65 -1.94
CA LEU A 80 10.63 -3.73 -0.83
C LEU A 80 10.88 -4.54 0.45
N PRO A 81 11.81 -4.13 1.32
CA PRO A 81 11.91 -4.71 2.65
C PRO A 81 10.57 -4.56 3.39
N VAL A 82 10.09 -5.63 4.04
CA VAL A 82 8.84 -5.57 4.83
C VAL A 82 8.96 -4.54 5.95
N ALA A 83 10.17 -4.38 6.51
CA ALA A 83 10.45 -3.32 7.47
C ALA A 83 10.05 -1.95 6.92
N ASP A 84 10.35 -1.61 5.67
CA ASP A 84 10.04 -0.30 5.09
C ASP A 84 8.54 -0.11 4.78
N LEU A 85 7.75 -1.18 4.82
CA LEU A 85 6.29 -1.15 4.62
C LEU A 85 5.53 -0.95 5.94
N LEU A 86 6.11 -1.34 7.06
CA LEU A 86 5.46 -1.37 8.38
C LEU A 86 5.95 -0.26 9.30
N GLY A 87 5.19 0.01 10.37
CA GLY A 87 5.51 1.01 11.38
C GLY A 87 5.16 2.43 10.96
N GLY A 88 4.03 2.61 10.28
CA GLY A 88 3.55 3.92 9.82
C GLY A 88 4.42 4.54 8.73
N ARG A 89 5.04 3.71 7.88
CA ARG A 89 5.97 4.14 6.82
C ARG A 89 5.39 4.09 5.41
N ALA A 90 4.32 3.31 5.19
CA ALA A 90 3.74 3.11 3.87
C ALA A 90 2.22 3.01 3.90
N TRP A 91 1.59 3.47 2.81
CA TRP A 91 0.14 3.53 2.66
C TRP A 91 -0.30 3.14 1.24
N ILE A 92 -1.49 2.55 1.14
CA ILE A 92 -2.24 2.54 -0.12
C ILE A 92 -3.01 3.87 -0.23
N VAL A 93 -2.53 4.76 -1.09
CA VAL A 93 -3.12 6.08 -1.32
C VAL A 93 -4.34 5.98 -2.23
N THR A 94 -5.43 6.63 -1.84
CA THR A 94 -6.68 6.73 -2.64
C THR A 94 -7.05 8.16 -3.02
N GLY A 95 -6.39 9.16 -2.44
CA GLY A 95 -6.61 10.55 -2.78
C GLY A 95 -5.46 11.45 -2.37
N TYR A 96 -5.42 12.64 -2.94
CA TYR A 96 -4.55 13.73 -2.52
C TYR A 96 -5.20 15.07 -2.85
N VAL A 97 -4.87 16.10 -2.09
CA VAL A 97 -5.34 17.46 -2.38
C VAL A 97 -4.49 18.05 -3.51
N ARG A 98 -5.14 18.51 -4.58
CA ARG A 98 -4.52 19.41 -5.57
C ARG A 98 -4.60 20.83 -5.02
N ARG A 99 -3.44 21.42 -4.74
CA ARG A 99 -3.30 22.87 -4.60
C ARG A 99 -2.81 23.44 -5.91
#